data_AF-A0A9D6I9L0-F1
#
_entry.id   AF-A0A9D6I9L0-F1
#
_cell.length_a   1.000
_cell.length_b   1.000
_cell.length_c   1.000
_cell.angle_alpha   90.00
_cell.angle_beta   90.00
_cell.angle_gamma   90.00
#
_symmetry.space_group_name_H-M   'P 1'
#
loop_
_entity.id
_entity.type
_entity.pdbx_description
1 polymer ?
#
loop_
_entity_poly.entity_id
_entity_poly.type
_entity_poly.pdbx_seq_one_letter_code
_entity_poly.pdbx_strand_id
1 'polypeptide(L)'
;SGLFGLWLDKKYFNVDKFVDTLGQIPADMVKAGFKLLRPTMDLTTGLNLWWNLWNDAYVEGFQALNKWANEYVAFPGEFFRQWVKEFYQQNRMIRVELRLGGRPVRLGDIRCPVFVVGAKEDYIAPAACVKALIDAVGSTDKGYVELPGGHISLIAGRGAAVHCWPKVSAWLGPRS
;
A
#
# COMPACT_ATOMS: atom_id res chain seq x y z
N SER A 1 0.45 -0.74 13.15
CA SER A 1 0.14 -0.08 11.87
C SER A 1 1.24 0.95 11.57
N GLY A 2 1.44 1.31 10.29
CA GLY A 2 2.41 2.35 9.89
C GLY A 2 1.93 3.77 10.20
N LEU A 3 2.59 4.79 9.64
CA LEU A 3 2.29 6.22 9.88
C LEU A 3 0.82 6.59 9.62
N PHE A 4 0.21 6.08 8.55
CA PHE A 4 -1.21 6.30 8.29
C PHE A 4 -2.11 5.75 9.40
N GLY A 5 -1.73 4.67 10.06
CA GLY A 5 -2.49 4.15 11.20
C GLY A 5 -2.45 5.07 12.42
N LEU A 6 -1.37 5.84 12.59
CA LEU A 6 -1.29 6.86 13.63
C LEU A 6 -2.11 8.10 13.24
N TRP A 7 -1.99 8.57 11.99
CA TRP A 7 -2.68 9.77 11.53
C TRP A 7 -4.20 9.60 11.42
N LEU A 8 -4.66 8.39 11.09
CA LEU A 8 -6.08 8.07 10.97
C LEU A 8 -6.69 7.52 12.27
N ASP A 9 -5.92 7.47 13.36
CA ASP A 9 -6.40 7.02 14.66
C ASP A 9 -7.58 7.88 15.12
N LYS A 10 -8.63 7.24 15.64
CA LYS A 10 -9.86 7.92 16.08
C LYS A 10 -9.62 8.99 17.14
N LYS A 11 -8.53 8.91 17.90
CA LYS A 11 -8.14 9.89 18.92
C LYS A 11 -7.79 11.24 18.28
N TYR A 12 -7.21 11.22 17.09
CA TYR A 12 -6.71 12.43 16.42
C TYR A 12 -7.51 12.78 15.16
N PHE A 13 -8.23 11.82 14.57
CA PHE A 13 -8.92 11.99 13.31
C PHE A 13 -10.38 11.53 13.37
N ASN A 14 -11.30 12.50 13.39
CA ASN A 14 -12.72 12.27 13.24
C ASN A 14 -13.09 12.21 11.76
N VAL A 15 -13.10 11.00 11.20
CA VAL A 15 -13.40 10.79 9.78
C VAL A 15 -14.85 11.13 9.41
N ASP A 16 -15.81 10.97 10.32
CA ASP A 16 -17.21 11.33 10.04
C ASP A 16 -17.30 12.84 9.76
N LYS A 17 -16.79 13.65 10.70
CA LYS A 17 -16.74 15.12 10.53
C LYS A 17 -15.98 15.53 9.28
N PHE A 18 -14.88 14.84 8.97
CA PHE A 18 -14.05 15.13 7.80
C PHE A 18 -14.82 14.90 6.49
N VAL A 19 -15.49 13.76 6.36
CA VAL A 19 -16.28 13.42 5.17
C VAL A 19 -17.55 14.26 5.07
N ASP A 20 -18.25 14.50 6.19
CA ASP A 20 -19.46 15.35 6.23
C ASP A 20 -19.16 16.79 5.79
N THR A 21 -17.94 17.28 6.04
CA THR A 21 -17.52 18.64 5.66
C THR A 21 -17.12 18.73 4.18
N LEU A 22 -16.38 17.74 3.66
CA LEU A 22 -15.77 17.82 2.32
C LEU A 22 -16.59 17.11 1.23
N GLY A 23 -17.48 16.19 1.59
CA GLY A 23 -18.26 15.32 0.69
C GLY A 23 -17.42 14.24 -0.04
N GLN A 24 -16.22 14.59 -0.47
CA GLN A 24 -15.19 13.72 -1.01
C GLN A 24 -13.82 14.15 -0.49
N ILE A 25 -12.83 13.26 -0.55
CA ILE A 25 -11.47 13.64 -0.16
C ILE A 25 -10.76 14.23 -1.38
N PRO A 26 -10.36 15.52 -1.36
CA PRO A 26 -9.69 16.13 -2.49
C PRO A 26 -8.38 15.42 -2.83
N ALA A 27 -8.07 15.32 -4.12
CA ALA A 27 -6.85 14.69 -4.63
C ALA A 27 -5.57 15.29 -3.98
N ASP A 28 -5.54 16.61 -3.79
CA ASP A 28 -4.42 17.31 -3.15
C ASP A 28 -4.22 16.91 -1.69
N MET A 29 -5.29 16.58 -0.95
CA MET A 29 -5.17 16.08 0.42
C MET A 29 -4.61 14.66 0.44
N VAL A 30 -5.03 13.80 -0.48
CA VAL A 30 -4.46 12.45 -0.64
C VAL A 30 -2.97 12.57 -0.96
N LYS A 31 -2.61 13.42 -1.92
CA LYS A 31 -1.23 13.73 -2.30
C LYS A 31 -0.40 14.21 -1.11
N ALA A 32 -0.92 15.17 -0.34
CA ALA A 32 -0.25 15.69 0.84
C ALA A 32 0.05 14.59 1.87
N GLY A 33 -0.91 13.68 2.11
CA GLY A 33 -0.71 12.54 2.99
C GLY A 33 0.48 11.66 2.57
N PHE A 34 0.56 11.28 1.29
CA PHE A 34 1.70 10.49 0.79
C PHE A 34 3.02 11.24 0.81
N LYS A 35 3.04 12.54 0.48
CA LYS A 35 4.26 13.35 0.52
C LYS A 35 4.80 13.52 1.94
N LEU A 36 3.93 13.64 2.94
CA LEU A 36 4.33 13.74 4.35
C LEU A 36 4.98 12.47 4.89
N LEU A 37 4.77 11.30 4.26
CA LEU A 37 5.46 10.07 4.67
C LEU A 37 6.96 10.14 4.42
N ARG A 38 7.37 10.84 3.36
CA ARG A 38 8.78 11.08 3.00
C ARG A 38 8.91 12.49 2.41
N PRO A 39 8.97 13.53 3.25
CA PRO A 39 8.97 14.92 2.79
C PRO A 39 10.24 15.27 1.99
N THR A 40 11.32 14.51 2.15
CA THR A 40 12.55 14.66 1.37
C THR A 40 12.51 13.98 0.00
N MET A 41 11.47 13.19 -0.29
CA MET A 41 11.39 12.39 -1.53
C MET A 41 11.47 13.29 -2.76
N ASP A 42 10.67 14.36 -2.84
CA ASP A 42 10.66 15.27 -4.00
C ASP A 42 12.04 15.87 -4.28
N LEU A 43 12.77 16.28 -3.22
CA LEU A 43 14.12 16.82 -3.35
C LEU A 43 15.09 15.76 -3.88
N THR A 44 15.09 14.55 -3.29
CA THR A 44 15.96 13.46 -3.75
C THR A 44 15.63 13.03 -5.18
N THR A 45 14.35 13.01 -5.54
CA THR A 45 13.86 12.71 -6.89
C THR A 45 14.35 13.75 -7.90
N GLY A 46 14.27 15.04 -7.57
CA GLY A 46 14.77 16.12 -8.43
C GLY A 46 16.29 16.08 -8.64
N LEU A 47 17.06 15.83 -7.57
CA LEU A 47 18.52 15.67 -7.67
C LEU A 47 18.92 14.46 -8.52
N ASN A 48 18.23 13.32 -8.33
CA ASN A 48 18.46 12.14 -9.13
C ASN A 48 18.15 12.38 -10.62
N LEU A 49 17.07 13.09 -10.93
CA LEU A 49 16.79 13.50 -12.31
C LEU A 49 17.92 14.33 -12.87
N TRP A 50 18.33 15.40 -12.16
CA TRP A 50 19.39 16.31 -12.60
C TRP A 50 20.68 15.56 -12.97
N TRP A 51 21.11 14.61 -12.13
CA TRP A 51 22.32 13.81 -12.38
C TRP A 51 22.18 12.79 -13.52
N ASN A 52 20.97 12.45 -13.93
CA ASN A 52 20.70 11.46 -14.97
C ASN A 52 20.03 12.06 -16.22
N LEU A 53 19.99 13.38 -16.36
CA LEU A 53 19.40 14.07 -17.53
C LEU A 53 20.05 13.68 -18.87
N TRP A 54 21.29 13.19 -18.83
CA TRP A 54 22.04 12.73 -20.00
C TRP A 54 21.61 11.34 -20.49
N ASN A 55 20.78 10.62 -19.75
CA ASN A 55 20.37 9.25 -20.06
C ASN A 55 18.88 9.22 -20.44
N ASP A 56 18.58 9.17 -21.73
CA ASP A 56 17.21 9.21 -22.25
C ASP A 56 16.32 8.10 -21.68
N ALA A 57 16.84 6.87 -21.57
CA ALA A 57 16.11 5.74 -21.00
C ALA A 57 15.79 5.95 -19.51
N TYR A 58 16.67 6.60 -18.76
CA TYR A 58 16.38 7.01 -17.39
C TYR A 58 15.27 8.06 -17.35
N VAL A 59 15.39 9.09 -18.19
CA VAL A 59 14.44 10.22 -18.21
C VAL A 59 13.04 9.74 -18.60
N GLU A 60 12.91 8.83 -19.56
CA GLU A 60 11.63 8.23 -19.95
C GLU A 60 10.99 7.46 -18.78
N GLY A 61 11.75 6.56 -18.14
CA GLY A 61 11.27 5.81 -16.98
C GLY A 61 10.92 6.73 -15.79
N PHE A 62 11.71 7.78 -15.59
CA PHE A 62 11.43 8.82 -14.59
C PHE A 62 10.11 9.53 -14.88
N GLN A 63 9.88 9.96 -16.13
CA GLN A 63 8.65 10.68 -16.50
C GLN A 63 7.42 9.82 -16.25
N ALA A 64 7.45 8.54 -16.64
CA ALA A 64 6.36 7.61 -16.41
C ALA A 64 6.06 7.44 -14.90
N LEU A 65 7.08 7.19 -14.09
CA LEU A 65 6.90 7.00 -12.64
C LEU A 65 6.51 8.29 -11.93
N ASN A 66 7.11 9.43 -12.30
CA ASN A 66 6.82 10.73 -11.71
C ASN A 66 5.41 11.21 -12.06
N LYS A 67 4.95 10.96 -13.28
CA LYS A 67 3.55 11.22 -13.69
C LYS A 67 2.60 10.40 -12.82
N TRP A 68 2.79 9.07 -12.78
CA TRP A 68 2.00 8.17 -11.94
C TRP A 68 1.99 8.60 -10.46
N ALA A 69 3.15 8.99 -9.91
CA ALA A 69 3.28 9.40 -8.52
C ALA A 69 2.62 10.76 -8.20
N ASN A 70 2.22 11.55 -9.20
CA ASN A 70 1.63 12.87 -9.02
C ASN A 70 0.19 12.99 -9.53
N GLU A 71 -0.32 12.01 -10.27
CA GLU A 71 -1.69 11.94 -10.78
C GLU A 71 -2.64 11.34 -9.73
N TYR A 72 -3.03 12.16 -8.76
CA TYR A 72 -4.01 11.79 -7.76
C TYR A 72 -5.44 12.08 -8.23
N VAL A 73 -6.36 11.21 -7.84
CA VAL A 73 -7.81 11.39 -8.02
C VAL A 73 -8.48 11.60 -6.66
N ALA A 74 -9.64 12.27 -6.67
CA ALA A 74 -10.42 12.43 -5.45
C ALA A 74 -10.92 11.08 -4.93
N PHE A 75 -10.94 10.93 -3.60
CA PHE A 75 -11.42 9.73 -2.94
C PHE A 75 -12.92 9.87 -2.63
N PRO A 76 -13.80 8.97 -3.11
CA PRO A 76 -15.21 8.98 -2.72
C PRO A 76 -15.38 9.00 -1.19
N GLY A 77 -16.16 9.95 -0.68
CA GLY A 77 -16.24 10.25 0.76
C GLY A 77 -16.72 9.07 1.60
N GLU A 78 -17.84 8.44 1.23
CA GLU A 78 -18.38 7.30 2.00
C GLU A 78 -17.48 6.07 1.96
N PHE A 79 -16.79 5.84 0.83
CA PHE A 79 -15.77 4.80 0.79
C PHE A 79 -14.65 5.12 1.78
N PHE A 80 -14.12 6.35 1.77
CA PHE A 80 -13.04 6.76 2.67
C PHE A 80 -13.48 6.64 4.13
N ARG A 81 -14.71 7.06 4.45
CA ARG A 81 -15.32 6.92 5.78
C ARG A 81 -15.31 5.47 6.22
N GLN A 82 -15.85 4.57 5.41
CA GLN A 82 -15.90 3.14 5.71
C GLN A 82 -14.49 2.55 5.86
N TRP A 83 -13.61 2.86 4.92
CA TRP A 83 -12.24 2.34 4.91
C TRP A 83 -11.47 2.73 6.18
N VAL A 84 -11.50 4.01 6.56
CA VAL A 84 -10.81 4.48 7.77
C VAL A 84 -11.42 3.85 9.03
N LYS A 85 -12.75 3.87 9.18
CA LYS A 85 -13.40 3.33 10.39
C LYS A 85 -13.17 1.84 10.52
N GLU A 86 -13.48 1.07 9.48
CA GLU A 86 -13.54 -0.38 9.56
C GLU A 86 -12.16 -1.02 9.52
N PHE A 87 -11.19 -0.45 8.79
CA PHE A 87 -9.85 -1.03 8.64
C PHE A 87 -8.84 -0.40 9.59
N TYR A 88 -8.68 0.92 9.59
CA TYR A 88 -7.66 1.57 10.42
C TYR A 88 -8.07 1.68 11.89
N GLN A 89 -9.30 2.11 12.18
CA GLN A 89 -9.70 2.42 13.55
C GLN A 89 -10.23 1.18 14.31
N GLN A 90 -10.91 0.27 13.61
CA GLN A 90 -11.58 -0.88 14.24
C GLN A 90 -10.94 -2.22 13.90
N ASN A 91 -10.14 -2.30 12.82
CA ASN A 91 -9.52 -3.54 12.35
C ASN A 91 -10.52 -4.71 12.20
N ARG A 92 -11.72 -4.40 11.67
CA ARG A 92 -12.86 -5.33 11.58
C ARG A 92 -12.55 -6.58 10.74
N MET A 93 -11.65 -6.48 9.77
CA MET A 93 -11.26 -7.61 8.92
C MET A 93 -10.58 -8.72 9.75
N ILE A 94 -9.62 -8.35 10.60
CA ILE A 94 -8.90 -9.30 11.46
C ILE A 94 -9.77 -9.77 12.62
N ARG A 95 -10.65 -8.90 13.14
CA ARG A 95 -11.60 -9.23 14.21
C ARG A 95 -12.80 -10.07 13.75
N VAL A 96 -12.91 -10.39 12.46
CA VAL A 96 -14.02 -11.16 11.89
C VAL A 96 -15.37 -10.44 12.05
N GLU A 97 -15.34 -9.11 12.04
CA GLU A 97 -16.50 -8.24 12.19
C GLU A 97 -16.90 -7.56 10.87
N LEU A 98 -16.04 -7.59 9.85
CA LEU A 98 -16.26 -6.92 8.57
C LEU A 98 -17.38 -7.61 7.76
N ARG A 99 -18.24 -6.81 7.11
CA ARG A 99 -19.24 -7.29 6.16
C ARG A 99 -19.13 -6.54 4.84
N LEU A 100 -19.13 -7.25 3.72
CA LEU A 100 -19.11 -6.67 2.37
C LEU A 100 -20.26 -7.26 1.54
N GLY A 101 -21.09 -6.40 0.96
CA GLY A 101 -22.30 -6.82 0.24
C GLY A 101 -23.24 -7.69 1.09
N GLY A 102 -23.38 -7.36 2.39
CA GLY A 102 -24.18 -8.11 3.36
C GLY A 102 -23.52 -9.39 3.91
N ARG A 103 -22.46 -9.89 3.28
CA ARG A 103 -21.80 -11.15 3.66
C ARG A 103 -20.67 -10.92 4.67
N PRO A 104 -20.54 -11.75 5.71
CA PRO A 104 -19.39 -11.67 6.62
C PRO A 104 -18.09 -12.00 5.89
N VAL A 105 -17.04 -11.23 6.17
CA VAL A 105 -15.69 -11.46 5.65
C VAL A 105 -14.89 -12.24 6.67
N ARG A 106 -14.42 -13.42 6.28
CA ARG A 106 -13.61 -14.30 7.11
C ARG A 106 -12.35 -14.67 6.33
N LEU A 107 -11.20 -14.10 6.69
CA LEU A 107 -9.91 -14.47 6.08
C LEU A 107 -9.62 -15.97 6.26
N GLY A 108 -10.07 -16.51 7.39
CA GLY A 108 -10.05 -17.92 7.69
C GLY A 108 -10.85 -18.80 6.74
N ASP A 109 -11.60 -18.28 5.76
CA ASP A 109 -12.28 -19.06 4.70
C ASP A 109 -11.47 -19.11 3.39
N ILE A 110 -10.37 -18.36 3.30
CA ILE A 110 -9.44 -18.42 2.15
C ILE A 110 -8.69 -19.75 2.20
N ARG A 111 -8.92 -20.61 1.21
CA ARG A 111 -8.32 -21.96 1.09
C ARG A 111 -7.34 -22.11 -0.09
N CYS A 112 -7.36 -21.20 -1.04
CA CYS A 112 -6.43 -21.21 -2.17
C CYS A 112 -4.99 -20.89 -1.72
N PRO A 113 -3.96 -21.22 -2.52
CA PRO A 113 -2.59 -20.82 -2.23
C PRO A 113 -2.44 -19.30 -2.01
N VAL A 114 -1.67 -18.89 -0.99
CA VAL A 114 -1.45 -17.47 -0.66
C VAL A 114 0.04 -17.17 -0.56
N PHE A 115 0.53 -16.22 -1.36
CA PHE A 115 1.89 -15.70 -1.25
C PHE A 115 1.89 -14.23 -0.86
N VAL A 116 2.63 -13.92 0.19
CA VAL A 116 2.71 -12.58 0.76
C VAL A 116 4.13 -12.07 0.58
N VAL A 117 4.27 -10.91 -0.04
CA VAL A 117 5.56 -10.25 -0.25
C VAL A 117 5.59 -8.95 0.53
N GLY A 118 6.55 -8.82 1.45
CA GLY A 118 6.79 -7.61 2.23
C GLY A 118 8.08 -6.91 1.83
N ALA A 119 8.16 -5.61 2.11
CA ALA A 119 9.35 -4.79 1.91
C ALA A 119 9.89 -4.26 3.26
N LYS A 120 11.20 -4.34 3.46
CA LYS A 120 11.87 -3.95 4.72
C LYS A 120 11.71 -2.46 5.04
N GLU A 121 11.80 -1.61 4.04
CA GLU A 121 11.72 -0.15 4.19
C GLU A 121 10.34 0.41 3.75
N ASP A 122 9.29 -0.43 3.83
CA ASP A 122 7.91 -0.01 3.56
C ASP A 122 7.28 0.63 4.80
N TYR A 123 7.06 1.94 4.72
CA TYR A 123 6.41 2.74 5.77
C TYR A 123 4.90 2.89 5.55
N ILE A 124 4.39 2.52 4.38
CA ILE A 124 2.96 2.56 4.01
C ILE A 124 2.28 1.28 4.53
N ALA A 125 2.85 0.13 4.17
CA ALA A 125 2.41 -1.20 4.58
C ALA A 125 3.57 -1.95 5.24
N PRO A 126 3.85 -1.68 6.54
CA PRO A 126 4.99 -2.31 7.23
C PRO A 126 4.97 -3.82 7.11
N ALA A 127 6.15 -4.42 6.89
CA ALA A 127 6.32 -5.86 6.66
C ALA A 127 5.58 -6.73 7.69
N ALA A 128 5.65 -6.38 8.98
CA ALA A 128 4.93 -7.09 10.04
C ALA A 128 3.39 -7.05 9.88
N CYS A 129 2.83 -5.94 9.39
CA CYS A 129 1.38 -5.83 9.15
C CYS A 129 0.95 -6.71 7.97
N VAL A 130 1.77 -6.77 6.91
CA VAL A 130 1.49 -7.56 5.72
C VAL A 130 1.68 -9.06 6.01
N LYS A 131 2.74 -9.42 6.74
CA LYS A 131 3.02 -10.80 7.18
C LYS A 131 1.89 -11.41 8.01
N ALA A 132 1.20 -10.61 8.83
CA ALA A 132 0.08 -11.08 9.66
C ALA A 132 -1.05 -11.75 8.86
N LEU A 133 -1.15 -11.49 7.55
CA LEU A 133 -2.10 -12.18 6.67
C LEU A 133 -1.87 -13.70 6.65
N ILE A 134 -0.62 -14.17 6.74
CA ILE A 134 -0.27 -15.60 6.75
C ILE A 134 -0.96 -16.33 7.91
N ASP A 135 -1.07 -15.68 9.06
CA ASP A 135 -1.68 -16.27 10.24
C ASP A 135 -3.21 -16.20 10.19
N ALA A 136 -3.76 -15.20 9.48
CA ALA A 136 -5.20 -14.97 9.38
C ALA A 136 -5.88 -15.85 8.33
N VAL A 137 -5.18 -16.27 7.27
CA VAL A 137 -5.75 -17.12 6.21
C VAL A 137 -5.76 -18.59 6.61
N GLY A 138 -6.84 -19.29 6.25
CA GLY A 138 -6.97 -20.73 6.47
C GLY A 138 -6.37 -21.60 5.35
N SER A 139 -5.50 -21.02 4.52
CA SER A 139 -4.79 -21.74 3.47
C SER A 139 -3.70 -22.61 4.07
N THR A 140 -3.55 -23.84 3.57
CA THR A 140 -2.45 -24.73 3.94
C THR A 140 -1.21 -24.50 3.08
N ASP A 141 -1.37 -23.93 1.89
CA ASP A 141 -0.29 -23.58 0.99
C ASP A 141 -0.06 -22.07 1.03
N LYS A 142 0.78 -21.64 1.97
CA LYS A 142 1.06 -20.23 2.21
C LYS A 142 2.55 -19.96 2.35
N GLY A 143 3.00 -18.85 1.78
CA GLY A 143 4.39 -18.43 1.82
C GLY A 143 4.53 -16.94 2.06
N TYR A 144 5.60 -16.57 2.76
CA TYR A 144 5.99 -15.18 2.97
C TYR A 144 7.44 -14.96 2.57
N VAL A 145 7.70 -13.85 1.90
CA VAL A 145 9.07 -13.36 1.73
C VAL A 145 9.15 -11.87 2.03
N GLU A 146 10.25 -11.49 2.68
CA GLU A 146 10.58 -10.10 2.94
C GLU A 146 11.81 -9.70 2.12
N LEU A 147 11.70 -8.61 1.37
CA LEU A 147 12.72 -8.16 0.43
C LEU A 147 13.23 -6.76 0.79
N PRO A 148 14.50 -6.44 0.46
CA PRO A 148 15.00 -5.08 0.56
C PRO A 148 14.25 -4.17 -0.42
N GLY A 149 14.01 -2.93 -0.02
CA GLY A 149 13.27 -1.92 -0.75
C GLY A 149 12.13 -1.31 0.07
N GLY A 150 11.62 -0.17 -0.40
CA GLY A 150 10.37 0.41 0.06
C GLY A 150 9.17 0.02 -0.82
N HIS A 151 8.00 0.56 -0.46
CA HIS A 151 6.68 0.21 -1.01
C HIS A 151 6.64 0.06 -2.53
N ILE A 152 7.01 1.12 -3.27
CA ILE A 152 6.95 1.11 -4.74
C ILE A 152 8.14 0.40 -5.35
N SER A 153 9.33 0.54 -4.76
CA SER A 153 10.54 -0.12 -5.28
C SER A 153 10.46 -1.65 -5.24
N LEU A 154 9.61 -2.22 -4.38
CA LEU A 154 9.34 -3.66 -4.33
C LEU A 154 8.76 -4.19 -5.64
N ILE A 155 7.95 -3.39 -6.32
CA ILE A 155 7.17 -3.80 -7.51
C ILE A 155 7.73 -3.17 -8.79
N ALA A 156 8.08 -1.88 -8.73
CA ALA A 156 8.46 -1.05 -9.88
C ALA A 156 9.89 -0.48 -9.77
N GLY A 157 10.67 -0.87 -8.76
CA GLY A 157 12.07 -0.47 -8.65
C GLY A 157 12.97 -1.29 -9.58
N ARG A 158 14.18 -0.78 -9.87
CA ARG A 158 15.19 -1.53 -10.65
C ARG A 158 15.46 -2.93 -10.08
N GLY A 159 15.44 -3.06 -8.76
CA GLY A 159 15.63 -4.34 -8.06
C GLY A 159 14.42 -5.28 -8.12
N ALA A 160 13.24 -4.82 -8.52
CA ALA A 160 12.03 -5.64 -8.53
C ALA A 160 12.16 -6.82 -9.51
N ALA A 161 12.67 -6.57 -10.72
CA ALA A 161 12.90 -7.60 -11.74
C ALA A 161 13.96 -8.64 -11.33
N VAL A 162 14.86 -8.27 -10.41
CA VAL A 162 15.96 -9.13 -9.96
C VAL A 162 15.60 -9.88 -8.68
N HIS A 163 14.86 -9.26 -7.77
CA HIS A 163 14.64 -9.78 -6.41
C HIS A 163 13.19 -10.20 -6.13
N CYS A 164 12.20 -9.45 -6.64
CA CYS A 164 10.79 -9.66 -6.32
C CYS A 164 10.14 -10.61 -7.33
N TRP A 165 10.10 -10.21 -8.60
CA TRP A 165 9.41 -10.95 -9.65
C TRP A 165 9.92 -12.38 -9.87
N PRO A 166 11.23 -12.68 -9.78
CA PRO A 166 11.71 -14.06 -9.87
C PRO A 166 11.18 -14.95 -8.73
N LYS A 167 11.03 -14.40 -7.52
CA LYS A 167 10.48 -15.16 -6.38
C LYS A 167 8.98 -15.38 -6.51
N VAL A 168 8.24 -14.37 -6.96
CA VAL A 168 6.80 -14.48 -7.26
C VAL A 168 6.59 -15.52 -8.37
N SER A 169 7.34 -15.43 -9.45
CA SER A 169 7.28 -16.38 -10.57
C SER A 169 7.64 -17.81 -10.14
N ALA A 170 8.72 -17.99 -9.39
CA ALA A 170 9.12 -19.30 -8.87
C ALA A 170 8.06 -19.91 -7.92
N TRP A 171 7.37 -19.07 -7.15
CA TRP A 171 6.28 -19.54 -6.29
C TRP A 171 5.01 -19.89 -7.10
N LEU A 172 4.66 -19.08 -8.10
CA LEU A 172 3.50 -19.33 -8.96
C LEU A 172 3.69 -20.50 -9.93
N GLY A 173 4.91 -20.70 -10.46
CA GLY A 173 5.21 -21.65 -11.52
C GLY A 173 4.67 -23.07 -11.28
N PRO A 174 4.92 -23.71 -10.12
CA PRO A 174 4.37 -25.02 -9.79
C PRO A 174 2.85 -25.09 -9.62
N ARG A 175 2.16 -23.95 -9.66
CA ARG A 175 0.72 -23.77 -9.39
C ARG A 175 -0.04 -23.20 -10.60
N SER A 176 0.62 -23.03 -11.75
CA SER A 176 0.10 -22.40 -12.96
C SER A 176 -0.11 -23.39 -14.09
#